data_AF-A0A4U3B0Y7-F1
#
_entry.id   AF-A0A4U3B0Y7-F1
#
_cell.length_a   1.000
_cell.length_b   1.000
_cell.length_c   1.000
_cell.angle_alpha   90.00
_cell.angle_beta   90.00
_cell.angle_gamma   90.00
#
_symmetry.space_group_name_H-M   'P 1'
#
loop_
_entity.id
_entity.type
_entity.pdbx_description
1 polymer ?
#
loop_
_entity_poly.entity_id
_entity_poly.type
_entity_poly.pdbx_seq_one_letter_code
_entity_poly.pdbx_strand_id
1 'polypeptide(L)'
;MNSIIDSKTRIVSLDIIRGFALLGILFINIPAFQLVVEGSSAPTNYGGIDETIRILIDVIITKKFFSIFSFLFGVGFYIFASNVEKRGDNPKRRFARRLGSLFIISLVHMFIFFGSILSAYACIGLLLIPFYHASLSTIAKWLGGIASAYLFCIVIQLVNIKNEMVTSIATSMTTDSTLIFLMFLAGFGVSKAGWIRRIWEFKKQIMRIQLAMLPLVIGGAVWIWLASSANSDQLSLIIKLSSIPTVVLYLSTMFLLLENKTVATLFTPVASVGRMALTNYVAQSIIAKVIFSFANIEF
;
A
#
# COMPACT_ATOMS: atom_id res chain seq x y z
N MET A 1 -19.10 15.68 22.71
CA MET A 1 -19.39 16.62 21.61
C MET A 1 -18.07 17.03 20.94
N ASN A 2 -18.12 17.37 19.65
CA ASN A 2 -17.03 17.73 18.72
C ASN A 2 -16.47 16.60 17.86
N SER A 3 -17.37 15.92 17.14
CA SER A 3 -17.08 15.50 15.78
C SER A 3 -16.65 16.72 14.97
N ILE A 4 -15.39 16.79 14.56
CA ILE A 4 -14.95 17.70 13.48
C ILE A 4 -15.49 17.11 12.16
N ILE A 5 -16.82 17.08 12.07
CA ILE A 5 -17.55 16.61 10.90
C ILE A 5 -18.58 17.69 10.63
N ASP A 6 -18.12 18.80 10.06
CA ASP A 6 -18.99 19.51 9.13
C ASP A 6 -19.19 18.58 7.93
N SER A 7 -20.40 18.46 7.42
CA SER A 7 -20.74 17.58 6.29
C SER A 7 -19.90 17.80 5.01
N LYS A 8 -19.13 18.92 4.96
CA LYS A 8 -18.12 19.29 3.95
C LYS A 8 -16.65 18.98 4.31
N THR A 9 -16.33 18.50 5.52
CA THR A 9 -14.94 18.36 5.99
C THR A 9 -14.20 17.18 5.38
N ARG A 10 -13.15 17.50 4.64
CA ARG A 10 -12.11 16.59 4.15
C ARG A 10 -11.51 15.80 5.33
N ILE A 11 -11.40 14.48 5.18
CA ILE A 11 -10.88 13.62 6.24
C ILE A 11 -9.34 13.75 6.27
N VAL A 12 -8.84 14.66 7.12
CA VAL A 12 -7.41 14.99 7.22
C VAL A 12 -6.55 13.76 7.52
N SER A 13 -7.06 12.82 8.34
CA SER A 13 -6.34 11.58 8.66
C SER A 13 -5.99 10.76 7.42
N LEU A 14 -6.86 10.71 6.41
CA LEU A 14 -6.55 10.00 5.16
C LEU A 14 -5.39 10.64 4.40
N ASP A 15 -5.31 11.97 4.40
CA ASP A 15 -4.21 12.67 3.73
C ASP A 15 -2.89 12.50 4.51
N ILE A 16 -2.93 12.51 5.85
CA ILE A 16 -1.74 12.23 6.68
C ILE A 16 -1.21 10.82 6.40
N ILE A 17 -2.06 9.79 6.45
CA ILE A 17 -1.65 8.41 6.22
C ILE A 17 -1.13 8.25 4.78
N ARG A 18 -1.73 8.91 3.78
CA ARG A 18 -1.19 8.92 2.40
C ARG A 18 0.20 9.54 2.33
N GLY A 19 0.44 10.63 3.07
CA GLY A 19 1.75 11.27 3.13
C GLY A 19 2.81 10.34 3.69
N PHE A 20 2.54 9.67 4.82
CA PHE A 20 3.43 8.65 5.37
C PHE A 20 3.67 7.49 4.41
N ALA A 21 2.60 6.98 3.79
CA ALA A 21 2.69 5.91 2.80
C ALA A 21 3.64 6.30 1.65
N LEU A 22 3.52 7.53 1.16
CA LEU A 22 4.35 8.04 0.07
C LEU A 22 5.82 8.25 0.48
N LEU A 23 6.08 8.67 1.72
CA LEU A 23 7.44 8.74 2.26
C LEU A 23 8.09 7.36 2.36
N GLY A 24 7.36 6.33 2.80
CA GLY A 24 7.91 4.97 2.82
C GLY A 24 8.09 4.36 1.42
N ILE A 25 7.19 4.66 0.48
CA ILE A 25 7.33 4.23 -0.91
C ILE A 25 8.63 4.76 -1.54
N LEU A 26 9.11 5.93 -1.14
CA LEU A 26 10.40 6.46 -1.59
C LEU A 26 11.53 5.46 -1.33
N PHE A 27 11.64 4.95 -0.09
CA PHE A 27 12.70 4.00 0.29
C PHE A 27 12.67 2.71 -0.51
N ILE A 28 11.47 2.17 -0.80
CA ILE A 28 11.33 0.94 -1.61
C ILE A 28 11.81 1.17 -3.05
N ASN A 29 11.69 2.40 -3.57
CA ASN A 29 12.06 2.71 -4.95
C ASN A 29 13.53 3.09 -5.12
N ILE A 30 14.28 3.33 -4.03
CA ILE A 30 15.72 3.70 -4.12
C ILE A 30 16.53 2.70 -4.97
N PRO A 31 16.46 1.38 -4.75
CA PRO A 31 17.22 0.43 -5.57
C PRO A 31 16.82 0.45 -7.05
N ALA A 32 15.55 0.73 -7.33
CA ALA A 32 15.06 0.85 -8.69
C ALA A 32 15.52 2.16 -9.36
N PHE A 33 15.66 3.25 -8.61
CA PHE A 33 16.23 4.49 -9.14
C PHE A 33 17.72 4.33 -9.49
N GLN A 34 18.50 3.66 -8.64
CA GLN A 34 19.90 3.31 -8.93
C GLN A 34 20.01 2.52 -10.23
N LEU A 35 19.23 1.45 -10.37
CA LEU A 35 19.25 0.62 -11.58
C LEU A 35 18.92 1.42 -12.86
N VAL A 36 17.94 2.33 -12.80
CA VAL A 36 17.52 3.13 -13.96
C VAL A 36 18.58 4.17 -14.37
N VAL A 37 19.35 4.69 -13.42
CA VAL A 37 20.30 5.79 -13.66
C VAL A 37 21.72 5.30 -13.88
N GLU A 38 22.19 4.39 -13.04
CA GLU A 38 23.56 3.86 -13.07
C GLU A 38 23.69 2.64 -13.99
N GLY A 39 22.57 2.00 -14.35
CA GLY A 39 22.57 0.76 -15.13
C GLY A 39 23.04 -0.47 -14.36
N SER A 40 23.54 -0.29 -13.14
CA SER A 40 23.93 -1.34 -12.20
C SER A 40 22.83 -1.63 -11.19
N SER A 41 22.61 -2.91 -10.92
CA SER A 41 21.82 -3.33 -9.75
C SER A 41 22.53 -2.88 -8.48
N ALA A 42 21.75 -2.44 -7.49
CA ALA A 42 22.27 -2.07 -6.18
C ALA A 42 23.19 -3.17 -5.61
N PRO A 43 24.27 -2.82 -4.88
CA PRO A 43 25.23 -3.79 -4.36
C PRO A 43 24.53 -4.96 -3.67
N THR A 44 24.98 -6.19 -3.93
CA THR A 44 24.40 -7.39 -3.30
C THR A 44 25.02 -7.69 -1.93
N ASN A 45 26.21 -7.16 -1.67
CA ASN A 45 26.94 -7.33 -0.42
C ASN A 45 26.99 -5.99 0.32
N TYR A 46 26.02 -5.77 1.21
CA TYR A 46 26.08 -4.66 2.15
C TYR A 46 26.83 -5.11 3.41
N GLY A 47 27.71 -4.26 3.93
CA GLY A 47 28.45 -4.50 5.17
C GLY A 47 27.95 -3.58 6.29
N GLY A 48 27.99 -4.07 7.54
CA GLY A 48 27.81 -3.24 8.72
C GLY A 48 26.44 -2.55 8.81
N ILE A 49 26.43 -1.21 8.80
CA ILE A 49 25.23 -0.40 9.01
C ILE A 49 24.27 -0.50 7.82
N ASP A 50 24.79 -0.59 6.59
CA ASP A 50 23.96 -0.60 5.38
C ASP A 50 23.11 -1.88 5.29
N GLU A 51 23.69 -3.01 5.70
CA GLU A 51 23.00 -4.29 5.86
C GLU A 51 21.83 -4.15 6.83
N THR A 52 22.08 -3.55 7.99
CA THR A 52 21.08 -3.33 9.03
C THR A 52 19.95 -2.43 8.53
N ILE A 53 20.27 -1.35 7.82
CA ILE A 53 19.27 -0.44 7.23
C ILE A 53 18.41 -1.19 6.21
N ARG A 54 19.01 -2.01 5.33
CA ARG A 54 18.26 -2.80 4.35
C ARG A 54 17.29 -3.75 5.04
N ILE A 55 17.73 -4.50 6.05
CA ILE A 55 16.87 -5.41 6.81
C ILE A 55 15.73 -4.64 7.48
N LEU A 56 16.00 -3.46 8.06
CA LEU A 56 14.98 -2.60 8.65
C LEU A 56 13.96 -2.11 7.61
N ILE A 57 14.41 -1.78 6.39
CA ILE A 57 13.50 -1.45 5.28
C ILE A 57 12.60 -2.65 4.95
N ASP A 58 13.12 -3.87 4.92
CA ASP A 58 12.32 -5.08 4.68
C ASP A 58 11.30 -5.37 5.80
N VAL A 59 11.73 -5.21 7.04
CA VAL A 59 10.88 -5.42 8.22
C VAL A 59 9.79 -4.35 8.29
N ILE A 60 10.13 -3.07 8.12
CA ILE A 60 9.23 -1.95 8.42
C ILE A 60 8.46 -1.49 7.17
N ILE A 61 9.10 -1.47 6.00
CA ILE A 61 8.61 -0.73 4.84
C ILE A 61 8.15 -1.65 3.70
N THR A 62 8.99 -2.60 3.28
CA THR A 62 8.78 -3.43 2.08
C THR A 62 7.42 -4.14 2.13
N LYS A 63 6.70 -4.06 1.01
CA LYS A 63 5.29 -4.46 0.79
C LYS A 63 4.22 -3.75 1.64
N LYS A 64 4.57 -3.17 2.79
CA LYS A 64 3.62 -2.58 3.76
C LYS A 64 3.15 -1.21 3.31
N PHE A 65 4.06 -0.33 2.90
CA PHE A 65 3.72 1.07 2.59
C PHE A 65 2.94 1.23 1.28
N PHE A 66 3.26 0.46 0.23
CA PHE A 66 2.41 0.45 -0.97
C PHE A 66 1.06 -0.21 -0.69
N SER A 67 0.98 -1.20 0.22
CA SER A 67 -0.30 -1.81 0.62
C SER A 67 -1.19 -0.81 1.36
N ILE A 68 -0.61 0.00 2.26
CA ILE A 68 -1.30 1.13 2.90
C ILE A 68 -1.79 2.12 1.84
N PHE A 69 -0.94 2.52 0.90
CA PHE A 69 -1.33 3.42 -0.18
C PHE A 69 -2.46 2.82 -1.03
N SER A 70 -2.39 1.51 -1.30
CA SER A 70 -3.41 0.75 -2.03
C SER A 70 -4.75 0.77 -1.29
N PHE A 71 -4.72 0.51 0.01
CA PHE A 71 -5.90 0.60 0.87
C PHE A 71 -6.54 1.99 0.79
N LEU A 72 -5.74 3.05 0.91
CA LEU A 72 -6.22 4.44 0.85
C LEU A 72 -6.73 4.85 -0.55
N PHE A 73 -6.26 4.18 -1.60
CA PHE A 73 -6.80 4.31 -2.95
C PHE A 73 -8.22 3.75 -3.02
N GLY A 74 -8.45 2.54 -2.48
CA GLY A 74 -9.78 1.93 -2.36
C GLY A 74 -10.76 2.78 -1.54
N VAL A 75 -10.30 3.34 -0.41
CA VAL A 75 -11.07 4.32 0.38
C VAL A 75 -11.43 5.55 -0.46
N GLY A 76 -10.44 6.10 -1.17
CA GLY A 76 -10.61 7.26 -2.03
C GLY A 76 -11.61 7.02 -3.15
N PHE A 77 -11.63 5.81 -3.71
CA PHE A 77 -12.59 5.42 -4.74
C PHE A 77 -14.04 5.49 -4.22
N TYR A 78 -14.35 4.86 -3.09
CA TYR A 78 -15.72 4.89 -2.54
C TYR A 78 -16.19 6.32 -2.22
N ILE A 79 -15.35 7.11 -1.55
CA ILE A 79 -15.70 8.50 -1.20
C ILE A 79 -15.94 9.33 -2.47
N PHE A 80 -15.08 9.18 -3.49
CA PHE A 80 -15.26 9.88 -4.75
C PHE A 80 -16.55 9.47 -5.45
N ALA A 81 -16.77 8.17 -5.64
CA ALA A 81 -17.92 7.65 -6.37
C ALA A 81 -19.25 8.00 -5.67
N SER A 82 -19.32 7.88 -4.34
CA SER A 82 -20.50 8.28 -3.57
C SER A 82 -20.79 9.78 -3.64
N ASN A 83 -19.76 10.64 -3.71
CA ASN A 83 -19.94 12.08 -3.90
C ASN A 83 -20.41 12.43 -5.31
N VAL A 84 -19.99 11.67 -6.33
CA VAL A 84 -20.45 11.83 -7.71
C VAL A 84 -21.92 11.44 -7.84
N GLU A 85 -22.31 10.30 -7.28
CA GLU A 85 -23.70 9.83 -7.30
C GLU A 85 -24.65 10.80 -6.57
N LYS A 86 -24.24 11.36 -5.43
CA LYS A 86 -25.00 12.40 -4.71
C LYS A 86 -25.26 13.67 -5.52
N ARG A 87 -24.47 13.93 -6.56
CA ARG A 87 -24.64 15.08 -7.47
C ARG A 87 -25.49 14.72 -8.70
N GLY A 88 -25.99 13.49 -8.80
CA GLY A 88 -26.77 13.00 -9.94
C GLY A 88 -25.93 12.54 -11.14
N ASP A 89 -24.60 12.47 -11.01
CA ASP A 89 -23.70 12.01 -12.07
C ASP A 89 -23.45 10.50 -12.01
N ASN A 90 -23.03 9.89 -13.13
CA ASN A 90 -22.69 8.46 -13.17
C ASN A 90 -21.31 8.16 -12.49
N PRO A 91 -21.28 7.47 -11.33
CA PRO A 91 -20.06 7.24 -10.56
C PRO A 91 -19.06 6.35 -11.30
N LYS A 92 -19.53 5.29 -11.97
CA LYS A 92 -18.70 4.32 -12.69
C LYS A 92 -17.95 4.99 -13.84
N ARG A 93 -18.66 5.77 -14.67
CA ARG A 93 -18.08 6.47 -15.81
C ARG A 93 -17.07 7.54 -15.39
N ARG A 94 -17.40 8.35 -14.37
CA ARG A 94 -16.49 9.40 -13.86
C ARG A 94 -15.21 8.80 -13.28
N PHE A 95 -15.32 7.67 -12.58
CA PHE A 95 -14.14 6.99 -12.06
C PHE A 95 -13.30 6.35 -13.16
N ALA A 96 -13.92 5.69 -14.15
CA ALA A 96 -13.20 5.14 -15.31
C ALA A 96 -12.40 6.22 -16.05
N ARG A 97 -12.96 7.43 -16.22
CA ARG A 97 -12.23 8.58 -16.81
C ARG A 97 -11.01 8.99 -15.97
N ARG A 98 -11.14 8.97 -14.64
CA ARG A 98 -10.03 9.27 -13.72
C ARG A 98 -8.92 8.22 -13.84
N LEU A 99 -9.27 6.94 -13.94
CA LEU A 99 -8.31 5.86 -14.17
C LEU A 99 -7.65 5.96 -15.55
N GLY A 100 -8.41 6.32 -16.59
CA GLY A 100 -7.85 6.59 -17.92
C GLY A 100 -6.84 7.75 -17.90
N SER A 101 -7.13 8.81 -17.15
CA SER A 101 -6.18 9.93 -16.96
C SER A 101 -4.93 9.46 -16.20
N LEU A 102 -5.10 8.64 -15.16
CA LEU A 102 -3.98 8.05 -14.41
C LEU A 102 -3.12 7.12 -15.28
N PHE A 103 -3.75 6.35 -16.18
CA PHE A 103 -3.06 5.49 -17.13
C PHE A 103 -2.24 6.31 -18.14
N ILE A 104 -2.80 7.38 -18.70
CA ILE A 104 -2.06 8.28 -19.60
C ILE A 104 -0.86 8.90 -18.87
N ILE A 105 -1.05 9.40 -17.65
CA ILE A 105 0.05 9.92 -16.84
C ILE A 105 1.11 8.84 -16.60
N SER A 106 0.69 7.60 -16.34
CA SER A 106 1.60 6.47 -16.18
C SER A 106 2.43 6.20 -17.43
N LEU A 107 1.81 6.22 -18.62
CA LEU A 107 2.54 6.03 -19.88
C LEU A 107 3.62 7.10 -20.08
N VAL A 108 3.32 8.35 -19.76
CA VAL A 108 4.31 9.44 -19.79
C VAL A 108 5.39 9.25 -18.71
N HIS A 109 5.00 8.79 -17.52
CA HIS A 109 5.92 8.59 -16.40
C HIS A 109 6.90 7.42 -16.62
N MET A 110 6.53 6.41 -17.43
CA MET A 110 7.42 5.28 -17.76
C MET A 110 8.72 5.73 -18.45
N PHE A 111 8.73 6.86 -19.15
CA PHE A 111 9.96 7.42 -19.73
C PHE A 111 10.94 7.99 -18.67
N ILE A 112 10.45 8.22 -17.46
CA ILE A 112 11.24 8.73 -16.33
C ILE A 112 11.67 7.57 -15.44
N PHE A 113 10.75 6.66 -15.13
CA PHE A 113 10.96 5.56 -14.20
C PHE A 113 10.26 4.30 -14.68
N PHE A 114 11.03 3.27 -15.02
CA PHE A 114 10.51 1.98 -15.48
C PHE A 114 9.81 1.23 -14.33
N GLY A 115 8.67 0.59 -14.62
CA GLY A 115 7.91 -0.16 -13.61
C GLY A 115 7.00 0.69 -12.71
N SER A 116 6.46 1.81 -13.21
CA SER A 116 5.62 2.71 -12.42
C SER A 116 4.41 1.97 -11.78
N ILE A 117 4.22 2.15 -10.48
CA ILE A 117 3.06 1.58 -9.78
C ILE A 117 1.72 2.18 -10.25
N LEU A 118 1.77 3.32 -10.93
CA LEU A 118 0.62 4.04 -11.48
C LEU A 118 -0.14 3.21 -12.53
N SER A 119 0.56 2.49 -13.41
CA SER A 119 -0.09 1.65 -14.43
C SER A 119 -0.85 0.51 -13.77
N ALA A 120 -0.22 -0.16 -12.81
CA ALA A 120 -0.86 -1.20 -12.01
C ALA A 120 -2.13 -0.66 -11.31
N TYR A 121 -2.05 0.53 -10.71
CA TYR A 121 -3.20 1.15 -10.04
C TYR A 121 -4.32 1.52 -11.00
N ALA A 122 -3.98 2.03 -12.20
CA ALA A 122 -4.96 2.37 -13.22
C ALA A 122 -5.71 1.12 -13.72
N CYS A 123 -4.98 0.05 -14.05
CA CYS A 123 -5.55 -1.20 -14.55
C CYS A 123 -6.34 -1.95 -13.47
N ILE A 124 -5.71 -2.19 -12.31
CA ILE A 124 -6.34 -2.91 -11.19
C ILE A 124 -7.52 -2.12 -10.63
N GLY A 125 -7.44 -0.79 -10.64
CA GLY A 125 -8.53 0.08 -10.19
C GLY A 125 -9.84 -0.13 -10.97
N LEU A 126 -9.77 -0.54 -12.25
CA LEU A 126 -10.96 -0.85 -13.05
C LEU A 126 -11.75 -2.02 -12.45
N LEU A 127 -11.06 -2.98 -11.83
CA LEU A 127 -11.67 -4.14 -11.19
C LEU A 127 -12.53 -3.78 -9.96
N LEU A 128 -12.39 -2.58 -9.40
CA LEU A 128 -13.26 -2.08 -8.32
C LEU A 128 -14.63 -1.60 -8.82
N ILE A 129 -14.76 -1.23 -10.10
CA ILE A 129 -15.99 -0.62 -10.64
C ILE A 129 -17.23 -1.51 -10.46
N PRO A 130 -17.17 -2.84 -10.69
CA PRO A 130 -18.30 -3.74 -10.43
C PRO A 130 -18.76 -3.75 -8.97
N PHE A 131 -17.84 -3.54 -8.02
CA PHE A 131 -18.14 -3.57 -6.59
C PHE A 131 -18.87 -2.33 -6.08
N TYR A 132 -18.98 -1.25 -6.87
CA TYR A 132 -19.57 0.01 -6.41
C TYR A 132 -20.97 -0.17 -5.79
N HIS A 133 -21.86 -0.85 -6.51
CA HIS A 133 -23.21 -1.16 -6.05
C HIS A 133 -23.33 -2.52 -5.33
N ALA A 134 -22.26 -3.31 -5.24
CA ALA A 134 -22.29 -4.61 -4.57
C ALA A 134 -22.52 -4.45 -3.06
N SER A 135 -23.27 -5.36 -2.43
CA SER A 135 -23.49 -5.29 -0.98
C SER A 135 -22.19 -5.47 -0.19
N LEU A 136 -22.15 -4.98 1.05
CA LEU A 136 -21.01 -5.19 1.95
C LEU A 136 -20.70 -6.67 2.15
N SER A 137 -21.73 -7.52 2.18
CA SER A 137 -21.59 -8.98 2.28
C SER A 137 -20.86 -9.57 1.07
N THR A 138 -21.18 -9.12 -0.14
CA THR A 138 -20.49 -9.56 -1.36
C THR A 138 -19.02 -9.12 -1.33
N ILE A 139 -18.75 -7.86 -0.97
CA ILE A 139 -17.38 -7.35 -0.85
C ILE A 139 -16.58 -8.15 0.20
N ALA A 140 -17.17 -8.44 1.35
CA ALA A 140 -16.54 -9.22 2.41
C ALA A 140 -16.24 -10.68 1.99
N LYS A 141 -17.17 -11.33 1.26
CA LYS A 141 -16.96 -12.69 0.73
C LYS A 141 -15.82 -12.73 -0.28
N TRP A 142 -15.78 -11.78 -1.23
CA TRP A 142 -14.69 -11.68 -2.20
C TRP A 142 -13.36 -11.36 -1.53
N LEU A 143 -13.35 -10.40 -0.59
CA LEU A 143 -12.15 -10.06 0.17
C LEU A 143 -11.62 -11.27 0.96
N GLY A 144 -12.50 -11.98 1.67
CA GLY A 144 -12.14 -13.19 2.42
C GLY A 144 -11.65 -14.31 1.50
N GLY A 145 -12.33 -14.57 0.39
CA GLY A 145 -11.93 -15.58 -0.59
C GLY A 145 -10.55 -15.31 -1.20
N ILE A 146 -10.32 -14.08 -1.67
CA ILE A 146 -9.03 -13.68 -2.26
C ILE A 146 -7.93 -13.69 -1.19
N ALA A 147 -8.18 -13.19 0.02
CA ALA A 147 -7.21 -13.20 1.11
C ALA A 147 -6.79 -14.64 1.47
N SER A 148 -7.76 -15.54 1.62
CA SER A 148 -7.50 -16.94 1.93
C SER A 148 -6.73 -17.63 0.81
N ALA A 149 -7.11 -17.42 -0.45
CA ALA A 149 -6.39 -17.98 -1.59
C ALA A 149 -4.95 -17.44 -1.68
N TYR A 150 -4.76 -16.14 -1.46
CA TYR A 150 -3.44 -15.49 -1.43
C TYR A 150 -2.55 -16.09 -0.34
N LEU A 151 -3.05 -16.19 0.90
CA LEU A 151 -2.32 -16.77 2.03
C LEU A 151 -2.01 -18.25 1.81
N PHE A 152 -2.97 -19.03 1.32
CA PHE A 152 -2.79 -20.44 1.01
C PHE A 152 -1.70 -20.66 -0.04
N CYS A 153 -1.69 -19.85 -1.11
CA CYS A 153 -0.65 -19.92 -2.14
C CYS A 153 0.73 -19.52 -1.63
N ILE A 154 0.83 -18.62 -0.64
CA ILE A 154 2.10 -18.31 0.02
C ILE A 154 2.59 -19.53 0.81
N VAL A 155 1.71 -20.15 1.60
CA VAL A 155 2.06 -21.35 2.38
C VAL A 155 2.54 -22.48 1.48
N ILE A 156 1.84 -22.74 0.36
CA ILE A 156 2.27 -23.73 -0.65
C ILE A 156 3.71 -23.47 -1.14
N GLN A 157 4.04 -22.20 -1.43
CA GLN A 157 5.39 -21.84 -1.89
C GLN A 157 6.44 -21.98 -0.79
N LEU A 158 6.11 -21.66 0.46
CA LEU A 158 7.02 -21.83 1.60
C LEU A 158 7.35 -23.31 1.87
N VAL A 159 6.39 -24.21 1.63
CA VAL A 159 6.59 -25.67 1.75
C VAL A 159 7.44 -26.23 0.59
N ASN A 160 7.73 -25.43 -0.44
CA ASN A 160 8.58 -25.79 -1.58
C ASN A 160 8.14 -27.09 -2.29
N ILE A 161 6.85 -27.18 -2.62
CA ILE A 161 6.29 -28.33 -3.35
C ILE A 161 6.93 -28.42 -4.74
N LYS A 162 7.60 -29.54 -5.04
CA LYS A 162 8.27 -29.83 -6.32
C LYS A 162 7.28 -30.21 -7.44
N ASN A 163 6.30 -29.35 -7.70
CA ASN A 163 5.35 -29.50 -8.80
C ASN A 163 5.24 -28.16 -9.56
N GLU A 164 5.59 -28.18 -10.85
CA GLU A 164 5.66 -26.97 -11.68
C GLU A 164 4.30 -26.29 -11.86
N MET A 165 3.24 -27.07 -12.06
CA MET A 165 1.88 -26.55 -12.22
C MET A 165 1.41 -25.85 -10.94
N VAL A 166 1.58 -26.51 -9.78
CA VAL A 166 1.20 -25.94 -8.47
C VAL A 166 1.99 -24.66 -8.18
N THR A 167 3.30 -24.66 -8.46
CA THR A 167 4.16 -23.49 -8.26
C THR A 167 3.76 -22.33 -9.18
N SER A 168 3.43 -22.61 -10.44
CA SER A 168 2.99 -21.59 -11.41
C SER A 168 1.66 -20.95 -11.01
N ILE A 169 0.71 -21.74 -10.51
CA ILE A 169 -0.57 -21.23 -10.00
C ILE A 169 -0.34 -20.38 -8.74
N ALA A 170 0.45 -20.88 -7.80
CA ALA A 170 0.72 -20.17 -6.54
C ALA A 170 1.46 -18.84 -6.76
N THR A 171 2.46 -18.82 -7.64
CA THR A 171 3.19 -17.59 -8.01
C THR A 171 2.26 -16.58 -8.67
N SER A 172 1.39 -17.01 -9.59
CA SER A 172 0.39 -16.15 -10.25
C SER A 172 -0.59 -15.51 -9.26
N MET A 173 -0.99 -16.26 -8.22
CA MET A 173 -1.88 -15.76 -7.16
C MET A 173 -1.19 -14.81 -6.18
N THR A 174 0.13 -14.94 -5.99
CA THR A 174 0.89 -14.17 -4.98
C THR A 174 1.65 -12.97 -5.56
N THR A 175 1.20 -12.46 -6.71
CA THR A 175 1.74 -11.25 -7.33
C THR A 175 1.40 -9.99 -6.54
N ASP A 176 2.16 -8.92 -6.76
CA ASP A 176 1.88 -7.61 -6.16
C ASP A 176 0.55 -7.05 -6.63
N SER A 177 0.14 -7.35 -7.86
CA SER A 177 -1.17 -6.98 -8.40
C SER A 177 -2.32 -7.58 -7.57
N THR A 178 -2.21 -8.84 -7.16
CA THR A 178 -3.20 -9.47 -6.28
C THR A 178 -3.27 -8.76 -4.93
N LEU A 179 -2.11 -8.44 -4.34
CA LEU A 179 -2.05 -7.74 -3.06
C LEU A 179 -2.60 -6.31 -3.16
N ILE A 180 -2.30 -5.57 -4.24
CA ILE A 180 -2.87 -4.26 -4.52
C ILE A 180 -4.39 -4.36 -4.60
N PHE A 181 -4.93 -5.31 -5.37
CA PHE A 181 -6.38 -5.50 -5.49
C PHE A 181 -7.03 -5.87 -4.16
N LEU A 182 -6.40 -6.75 -3.38
CA LEU A 182 -6.85 -7.14 -2.04
C LEU A 182 -6.98 -5.90 -1.13
N MET A 183 -5.94 -5.05 -1.11
CA MET A 183 -5.92 -3.82 -0.31
C MET A 183 -6.92 -2.77 -0.83
N PHE A 184 -7.06 -2.63 -2.15
CA PHE A 184 -8.07 -1.79 -2.80
C PHE A 184 -9.48 -2.20 -2.34
N LEU A 185 -9.80 -3.49 -2.38
CA LEU A 185 -11.10 -4.01 -2.00
C LEU A 185 -11.35 -3.85 -0.49
N ALA A 186 -10.33 -4.08 0.34
CA ALA A 186 -10.39 -3.85 1.78
C ALA A 186 -10.70 -2.39 2.12
N GLY A 187 -9.95 -1.44 1.54
CA GLY A 187 -10.17 -0.01 1.73
C GLY A 187 -11.53 0.46 1.22
N PHE A 188 -11.95 -0.05 0.08
CA PHE A 188 -13.26 0.20 -0.49
C PHE A 188 -14.39 -0.26 0.46
N GLY A 189 -14.31 -1.50 0.96
CA GLY A 189 -15.26 -2.07 1.91
C GLY A 189 -15.34 -1.30 3.24
N VAL A 190 -14.18 -0.98 3.82
CA VAL A 190 -14.08 -0.21 5.07
C VAL A 190 -14.69 1.19 4.92
N SER A 191 -14.44 1.85 3.78
CA SER A 191 -15.06 3.14 3.50
C SER A 191 -16.56 3.04 3.24
N LYS A 192 -17.01 1.97 2.57
CA LYS A 192 -18.43 1.71 2.31
C LYS A 192 -19.22 1.44 3.57
N ALA A 193 -18.63 0.74 4.53
CA ALA A 193 -19.22 0.50 5.84
C ALA A 193 -19.20 1.75 6.76
N GLY A 194 -18.56 2.84 6.34
CA GLY A 194 -18.46 4.07 7.11
C GLY A 194 -17.65 3.94 8.40
N TRP A 195 -16.75 2.95 8.49
CA TRP A 195 -15.96 2.71 9.71
C TRP A 195 -14.94 3.82 9.97
N ILE A 196 -14.37 4.41 8.92
CA ILE A 196 -13.36 5.50 9.03
C ILE A 196 -13.93 6.74 9.73
N ARG A 197 -15.25 6.96 9.64
CA ARG A 197 -15.91 8.09 10.31
C ARG A 197 -16.33 7.79 11.75
N ARG A 198 -16.26 6.51 12.14
CA ARG A 198 -16.76 5.97 13.41
C ARG A 198 -15.67 5.20 14.15
N ILE A 199 -14.41 5.60 13.98
CA ILE A 199 -13.25 4.91 14.56
C ILE A 199 -13.40 4.80 16.09
N TRP A 200 -13.88 5.86 16.74
CA TRP A 200 -14.07 5.89 18.19
C TRP A 200 -15.08 4.83 18.70
N GLU A 201 -16.15 4.56 17.94
CA GLU A 201 -17.15 3.54 18.29
C GLU A 201 -16.55 2.14 18.32
N PHE A 202 -15.57 1.88 17.44
CA PHE A 202 -14.92 0.58 17.30
C PHE A 202 -13.58 0.47 18.03
N LYS A 203 -13.22 1.45 18.88
CA LYS A 203 -11.91 1.50 19.53
C LYS A 203 -11.53 0.20 20.24
N LYS A 204 -12.45 -0.40 21.01
CA LYS A 204 -12.20 -1.66 21.74
C LYS A 204 -11.93 -2.83 20.79
N GLN A 205 -12.69 -2.93 19.70
CA GLN A 205 -12.55 -3.95 18.67
C GLN A 205 -11.22 -3.78 17.93
N ILE A 206 -10.87 -2.53 17.59
CA ILE A 206 -9.58 -2.21 16.95
C ILE A 206 -8.43 -2.62 17.86
N MET A 207 -8.47 -2.32 19.16
CA MET A 207 -7.43 -2.73 20.11
C MET A 207 -7.30 -4.26 20.23
N ARG A 208 -8.42 -5.00 20.20
CA ARG A 208 -8.37 -6.49 20.17
C ARG A 208 -7.72 -7.00 18.90
N ILE A 209 -8.01 -6.41 17.75
CA ILE A 209 -7.36 -6.74 16.47
C ILE A 209 -5.87 -6.43 16.55
N GLN A 210 -5.48 -5.27 17.07
CA GLN A 210 -4.07 -4.92 17.26
C GLN A 210 -3.34 -5.93 18.14
N LEU A 211 -3.93 -6.32 19.27
CA LEU A 211 -3.36 -7.32 20.17
C LEU A 211 -3.24 -8.69 19.50
N ALA A 212 -4.22 -9.09 18.68
CA ALA A 212 -4.17 -10.34 17.93
C ALA A 212 -3.12 -10.31 16.81
N MET A 213 -2.91 -9.17 16.16
CA MET A 213 -1.90 -9.02 15.10
C MET A 213 -0.48 -8.86 15.65
N LEU A 214 -0.31 -8.35 16.87
CA LEU A 214 1.00 -8.02 17.42
C LEU A 214 1.97 -9.21 17.46
N PRO A 215 1.59 -10.43 17.93
CA PRO A 215 2.49 -11.59 17.88
C PRO A 215 2.89 -11.97 16.45
N LEU A 216 1.97 -11.87 15.49
CA LEU A 216 2.24 -12.16 14.07
C LEU A 216 3.20 -11.14 13.47
N VAL A 217 3.10 -9.86 13.86
CA VAL A 217 4.01 -8.81 13.41
C VAL A 217 5.39 -9.00 14.02
N ILE A 218 5.49 -9.29 15.32
CA ILE A 218 6.77 -9.54 15.98
C ILE A 218 7.44 -10.79 15.39
N GLY A 219 6.69 -11.90 15.27
CA GLY A 219 7.20 -13.13 14.69
C GLY A 219 7.63 -12.95 13.23
N GLY A 220 6.82 -12.24 12.43
CA GLY A 220 7.16 -11.90 11.05
C GLY A 220 8.40 -11.01 10.94
N ALA A 221 8.55 -10.01 11.81
CA ALA A 221 9.73 -9.14 11.84
C ALA A 221 11.01 -9.92 12.16
N VAL A 222 10.96 -10.78 13.18
CA VAL A 222 12.07 -11.67 13.54
C VAL A 222 12.40 -12.63 12.40
N TRP A 223 11.37 -13.23 11.76
CA TRP A 223 11.60 -14.15 10.66
C TRP A 223 12.22 -13.46 9.42
N ILE A 224 11.75 -12.27 9.06
CA ILE A 224 12.37 -11.45 8.00
C ILE A 224 13.83 -11.16 8.36
N TRP A 225 14.10 -10.75 9.60
CA TRP A 225 15.46 -10.45 10.05
C TRP A 225 16.40 -11.65 9.89
N LEU A 226 15.98 -12.81 10.40
CA LEU A 226 16.76 -14.05 10.31
C LEU A 226 16.93 -14.50 8.86
N ALA A 227 15.87 -14.45 8.06
CA ALA A 227 15.91 -14.86 6.65
C ALA A 227 16.79 -13.94 5.80
N SER A 228 16.77 -12.63 6.07
CA SER A 228 17.63 -11.66 5.37
C SER A 228 19.09 -11.84 5.77
N SER A 229 19.37 -12.02 7.07
CA SER A 229 20.73 -12.27 7.58
C SER A 229 21.32 -13.58 7.03
N ALA A 230 20.48 -14.56 6.73
CA ALA A 230 20.87 -15.84 6.16
C ALA A 230 20.87 -15.87 4.62
N ASN A 231 20.61 -14.74 3.94
CA ASN A 231 20.45 -14.66 2.48
C ASN A 231 19.48 -15.72 1.91
N SER A 232 18.35 -15.93 2.58
CA SER A 232 17.38 -16.97 2.21
C SER A 232 16.61 -16.62 0.93
N ASP A 233 16.52 -17.58 0.01
CA ASP A 233 15.68 -17.49 -1.19
C ASP A 233 14.17 -17.27 -0.88
N GLN A 234 13.74 -17.60 0.34
CA GLN A 234 12.35 -17.45 0.78
C GLN A 234 12.02 -16.05 1.33
N LEU A 235 13.00 -15.14 1.43
CA LEU A 235 12.82 -13.80 2.03
C LEU A 235 11.61 -13.05 1.45
N SER A 236 11.46 -13.06 0.13
CA SER A 236 10.34 -12.40 -0.56
C SER A 236 8.96 -12.95 -0.12
N LEU A 237 8.85 -14.27 0.08
CA LEU A 237 7.61 -14.91 0.53
C LEU A 237 7.32 -14.59 1.99
N ILE A 238 8.34 -14.56 2.84
CA ILE A 238 8.22 -14.24 4.27
C ILE A 238 7.77 -12.78 4.44
N ILE A 239 8.33 -11.86 3.64
CA ILE A 239 7.88 -10.45 3.61
C ILE A 239 6.42 -10.37 3.17
N LYS A 240 6.00 -11.09 2.11
CA LYS A 240 4.60 -11.12 1.66
C LYS A 240 3.66 -11.63 2.75
N LEU A 241 4.00 -12.73 3.41
CA LEU A 241 3.22 -13.31 4.51
C LEU A 241 3.04 -12.32 5.67
N SER A 242 4.13 -11.68 6.06
CA SER A 242 4.17 -10.73 7.19
C SER A 242 3.52 -9.39 6.86
N SER A 243 3.33 -9.06 5.58
CA SER A 243 2.84 -7.75 5.15
C SER A 243 1.40 -7.47 5.61
N ILE A 244 0.48 -8.42 5.46
CA ILE A 244 -0.94 -8.25 5.81
C ILE A 244 -1.14 -7.92 7.30
N PRO A 245 -0.66 -8.72 8.27
CA PRO A 245 -0.85 -8.39 9.69
C PRO A 245 -0.17 -7.07 10.07
N THR A 246 0.98 -6.75 9.47
CA THR A 246 1.70 -5.50 9.74
C THR A 246 0.93 -4.29 9.21
N VAL A 247 0.36 -4.37 8.00
CA VAL A 247 -0.47 -3.31 7.41
C VAL A 247 -1.73 -3.09 8.23
N VAL A 248 -2.37 -4.16 8.70
CA VAL A 248 -3.55 -4.06 9.59
C VAL A 248 -3.16 -3.35 10.89
N LEU A 249 -2.02 -3.71 11.50
CA LEU A 249 -1.51 -3.06 12.71
C LEU A 249 -1.18 -1.58 12.45
N TYR A 250 -0.52 -1.25 11.34
CA TYR A 250 -0.15 0.13 10.99
C TYR A 250 -1.40 0.99 10.75
N LEU A 251 -2.32 0.55 9.88
CA LEU A 251 -3.54 1.28 9.58
C LEU A 251 -4.38 1.50 10.84
N SER A 252 -4.64 0.44 11.60
CA SER A 252 -5.43 0.54 12.84
C SER A 252 -4.81 1.49 13.86
N THR A 253 -3.49 1.42 14.03
CA THR A 253 -2.75 2.29 14.95
C THR A 253 -2.79 3.74 14.48
N MET A 254 -2.51 4.01 13.21
CA MET A 254 -2.55 5.36 12.66
C MET A 254 -3.95 5.96 12.73
N PHE A 255 -4.99 5.21 12.39
CA PHE A 255 -6.37 5.69 12.50
C PHE A 255 -6.74 6.02 13.96
N LEU A 256 -6.39 5.18 14.93
CA LEU A 256 -6.64 5.47 16.35
C LEU A 256 -5.82 6.65 16.87
N LEU A 257 -4.54 6.76 16.50
CA LEU A 257 -3.68 7.87 16.92
C LEU A 257 -4.17 9.21 16.37
N LEU A 258 -4.66 9.23 15.14
CA LEU A 258 -5.13 10.44 14.47
C LEU A 258 -6.53 10.90 14.95
N GLU A 259 -7.20 10.14 15.81
CA GLU A 259 -8.37 10.63 16.57
C GLU A 259 -7.95 11.63 17.67
N ASN A 260 -6.69 11.56 18.12
CA ASN A 260 -6.16 12.56 19.05
C ASN A 260 -5.81 13.85 18.29
N LYS A 261 -6.47 14.96 18.66
CA LYS A 261 -6.29 16.27 18.02
C LYS A 261 -4.84 16.74 18.02
N THR A 262 -4.12 16.56 19.14
CA THR A 262 -2.72 16.98 19.24
C THR A 262 -1.86 16.24 18.23
N VAL A 263 -2.07 14.93 18.08
CA VAL A 263 -1.35 14.08 17.12
C VAL A 263 -1.72 14.44 15.69
N ALA A 264 -3.00 14.66 15.40
CA ALA A 264 -3.45 15.08 14.08
C ALA A 264 -2.88 16.45 13.68
N THR A 265 -2.84 17.41 14.60
CA THR A 265 -2.24 18.73 14.39
C THR A 265 -0.73 18.61 14.15
N LEU A 266 -0.02 17.81 14.95
CA LEU A 266 1.42 17.56 14.78
C LEU A 266 1.76 17.06 13.37
N PHE A 267 0.95 16.15 12.82
CA PHE A 267 1.17 15.57 11.49
C PHE A 267 0.45 16.30 10.34
N THR A 268 -0.17 17.45 10.60
CA THR A 268 -0.81 18.27 9.56
C THR A 268 0.15 18.68 8.42
N PRO A 269 1.46 18.95 8.66
CA PRO A 269 2.41 19.17 7.57
C PRO A 269 2.51 17.97 6.61
N VAL A 270 2.53 16.73 7.13
CA VAL A 270 2.55 15.49 6.34
C VAL A 270 1.28 15.35 5.49
N ALA A 271 0.14 15.87 5.96
CA ALA A 271 -1.09 15.89 5.18
C ALA A 271 -0.90 16.60 3.83
N SER A 272 -0.11 17.68 3.78
CA SER A 272 0.16 18.40 2.53
C SER A 272 0.77 17.50 1.45
N VAL A 273 1.69 16.63 1.86
CA VAL A 273 2.32 15.63 0.98
C VAL A 273 1.28 14.66 0.43
N GLY A 274 0.40 14.15 1.30
CA GLY A 274 -0.65 13.22 0.89
C GLY A 274 -1.76 13.85 0.03
N ARG A 275 -2.04 15.16 0.19
CA ARG A 275 -3.03 15.87 -0.64
C ARG A 275 -2.68 15.88 -2.12
N MET A 276 -1.38 15.90 -2.42
CA MET A 276 -0.83 15.90 -3.78
C MET A 276 -0.03 14.62 -4.06
N ALA A 277 -0.50 13.48 -3.56
CA ALA A 277 0.26 12.23 -3.61
C ALA A 277 0.76 11.84 -5.01
N LEU A 278 -0.06 12.03 -6.05
CA LEU A 278 0.34 11.76 -7.43
C LEU A 278 1.48 12.68 -7.88
N THR A 279 1.32 13.99 -7.69
CA THR A 279 2.33 14.99 -8.04
C THR A 279 3.63 14.73 -7.29
N ASN A 280 3.55 14.44 -5.99
CA ASN A 280 4.71 14.17 -5.16
C ASN A 280 5.39 12.85 -5.55
N TYR A 281 4.65 11.80 -5.92
CA TYR A 281 5.22 10.56 -6.42
C TYR A 281 5.99 10.77 -7.73
N VAL A 282 5.40 11.51 -8.69
CA VAL A 282 6.07 11.83 -9.96
C VAL A 282 7.30 12.70 -9.71
N ALA A 283 7.18 13.72 -8.84
CA ALA A 283 8.30 14.57 -8.44
C ALA A 283 9.42 13.77 -7.78
N GLN A 284 9.11 12.80 -6.91
CA GLN A 284 10.10 11.90 -6.31
C GLN A 284 10.91 11.18 -7.39
N SER A 285 10.27 10.64 -8.43
CA SER A 285 11.00 9.98 -9.52
C SER A 285 11.90 10.92 -10.30
N ILE A 286 11.44 12.14 -10.57
CA ILE A 286 12.22 13.16 -11.29
C ILE A 286 13.43 13.59 -10.44
N ILE A 287 13.17 13.95 -9.18
CA ILE A 287 14.20 14.39 -8.23
C ILE A 287 15.23 13.27 -8.01
N ALA A 288 14.79 12.03 -7.81
CA ALA A 288 15.69 10.90 -7.67
C ALA A 288 16.56 10.73 -8.93
N LYS A 289 15.96 10.73 -10.12
CA LYS A 289 16.70 10.64 -11.38
C LYS A 289 17.77 11.73 -11.51
N VAL A 290 17.44 12.97 -11.12
CA VAL A 290 18.39 14.09 -11.11
C VAL A 290 19.51 13.88 -10.10
N ILE A 291 19.19 13.53 -8.84
CA ILE A 291 20.17 13.33 -7.78
C ILE A 291 21.16 12.20 -8.14
N PHE A 292 20.66 11.04 -8.56
CA PHE A 292 21.52 9.92 -8.97
C PHE A 292 22.35 10.26 -10.21
N SER A 293 21.82 11.07 -11.14
CA SER A 293 22.59 11.51 -12.30
C SER A 293 23.76 12.42 -11.93
N PHE A 294 23.63 13.25 -10.88
CA PHE A 294 24.72 14.08 -10.37
C PHE A 294 25.70 13.27 -9.50
N ALA A 295 25.20 12.29 -8.73
CA ALA A 295 26.05 11.40 -7.94
C ALA A 295 26.94 10.51 -8.82
N ASN A 296 26.53 10.25 -10.07
CA ASN A 296 27.30 9.53 -11.07
C ASN A 296 28.31 10.41 -11.85
N ILE A 297 28.51 11.68 -11.47
CA ILE A 297 29.59 12.52 -11.99
C ILE A 297 30.81 12.29 -11.10
N GLU A 298 31.54 11.21 -11.36
CA GLU A 298 32.94 11.10 -10.96
C GLU A 298 33.76 12.05 -11.86
N PHE A 299 34.52 12.97 -11.23
CA PHE A 299 35.64 13.68 -11.87
C PHE A 299 36.89 12.82 -11.82
#